data_AF-A0A6L7XX13-F1
#
_entry.id   AF-A0A6L7XX13-F1
#
_cell.length_a   1.000
_cell.length_b   1.000
_cell.length_c   1.000
_cell.angle_alpha   90.00
_cell.angle_beta   90.00
_cell.angle_gamma   90.00
#
_symmetry.space_group_name_H-M   'P 1'
#
loop_
_entity.id
_entity.type
_entity.pdbx_description
1 polymer ?
#
loop_
_entity_poly.entity_id
_entity_poly.type
_entity_poly.pdbx_seq_one_letter_code
_entity_poly.pdbx_strand_id
1 'polypeptide(L)'
;MQTLTAEQRRQWQVDGYLHLKGVLDADQVQHYSDEMDRVRKLPGYEPDRKPDLPIGHYSWMEQTPDQDPSGFMDRRELLTYDQSFIDLMDSSPVFDYVVDIMGPNILFSMSQAIVRPPSPKFPGYTHTDGGESLRLTRVSESSPPIAMKAMYLLTDVT
;
A
#
# COMPACT_ATOMS: atom_id res chain seq x y z
N MET A 1 0.53 12.28 19.28
CA MET A 1 0.99 12.43 17.89
C MET A 1 2.50 12.56 17.89
N GLN A 2 3.19 11.53 17.42
CA GLN A 2 4.63 11.60 17.14
C GLN A 2 4.90 12.46 15.90
N THR A 3 6.09 13.01 15.78
CA THR A 3 6.50 13.79 14.60
C THR A 3 7.83 13.25 14.09
N LEU A 4 8.13 13.48 12.81
CA LEU A 4 9.43 13.17 12.24
C LEU A 4 10.53 13.90 13.01
N THR A 5 11.59 13.17 13.34
CA THR A 5 12.85 13.78 13.80
C THR A 5 13.42 14.68 12.71
N ALA A 6 14.37 15.57 13.08
CA ALA A 6 15.03 16.44 12.11
C ALA A 6 15.71 15.64 10.98
N GLU A 7 16.30 14.49 11.31
CA GLU A 7 16.96 13.63 10.32
C GLU A 7 15.96 12.92 9.41
N GLN A 8 14.87 12.37 9.95
CA GLN A 8 13.80 11.80 9.11
C GLN A 8 13.17 12.87 8.22
N ARG A 9 12.93 14.07 8.74
CA ARG A 9 12.37 15.17 7.94
C ARG A 9 13.30 15.55 6.79
N ARG A 10 14.61 15.61 7.05
CA ARG A 10 15.63 15.85 6.01
C ARG A 10 15.63 14.72 4.98
N GLN A 11 15.60 13.47 5.41
CA GLN A 11 15.55 12.31 4.51
C GLN A 11 14.30 12.35 3.63
N TRP A 12 13.12 12.59 4.21
CA TRP A 12 11.88 12.74 3.46
C TRP A 12 11.95 13.84 2.40
N GLN A 13 12.51 15.01 2.74
CA GLN A 13 12.63 16.14 1.82
C GLN A 13 13.60 15.88 0.65
N VAL A 14 14.64 15.06 0.87
CA VAL A 14 15.66 14.78 -0.15
C VAL A 14 15.29 13.55 -0.98
N ASP A 15 14.88 12.46 -0.33
CA ASP A 15 14.68 11.15 -0.95
C ASP A 15 13.22 10.89 -1.34
N GLY A 16 12.26 11.59 -0.72
CA GLY A 16 10.83 11.40 -0.95
C GLY A 16 10.22 10.16 -0.29
N TYR A 17 10.97 9.46 0.57
CA TYR A 17 10.47 8.29 1.31
C TYR A 17 11.17 8.11 2.67
N LEU A 18 10.56 7.29 3.53
CA LEU A 18 11.13 6.83 4.79
C LEU A 18 11.02 5.31 4.89
N HIS A 19 12.06 4.66 5.41
CA HIS A 19 12.04 3.24 5.75
C HIS A 19 12.01 3.09 7.28
N LEU A 20 10.84 2.75 7.81
CA LEU A 20 10.63 2.50 9.23
C LEU A 20 10.76 1.01 9.52
N LYS A 21 11.63 0.64 10.46
CA LYS A 21 11.89 -0.75 10.84
C LYS A 21 11.16 -1.10 12.13
N GLY A 22 10.66 -2.33 12.22
CA GLY A 22 10.00 -2.84 13.43
C GLY A 22 8.71 -2.10 13.79
N VAL A 23 8.01 -1.55 12.77
CA VAL A 23 6.68 -0.95 12.97
C VAL A 23 5.65 -2.02 13.31
N LEU A 24 5.81 -3.20 12.73
CA LEU A 24 5.07 -4.40 13.11
C LEU A 24 6.01 -5.35 13.82
N ASP A 25 5.54 -5.96 14.91
CA ASP A 25 6.21 -7.07 15.55
C ASP A 25 5.95 -8.40 14.80
N ALA A 26 6.59 -9.49 15.24
CA ALA A 26 6.50 -10.78 14.58
C ALA A 26 5.08 -11.37 14.61
N ASP A 27 4.33 -11.16 15.68
CA ASP A 27 2.97 -11.68 15.81
C ASP A 27 2.02 -10.91 14.90
N GLN A 28 2.19 -9.59 14.79
CA GLN A 28 1.46 -8.75 13.84
C GLN A 28 1.78 -9.12 12.39
N VAL A 29 3.05 -9.35 12.05
CA VAL A 29 3.45 -9.80 10.71
C VAL A 29 2.80 -11.14 10.37
N GLN A 30 2.81 -12.10 11.31
CA GLN A 30 2.16 -13.39 11.10
C GLN A 30 0.64 -13.23 10.94
N HIS A 31 -0.01 -12.45 11.81
CA HIS A 31 -1.45 -12.16 11.74
C HIS A 31 -1.85 -11.61 10.36
N TYR A 32 -1.18 -10.56 9.87
CA TYR A 32 -1.52 -9.99 8.57
C TYR A 32 -1.19 -10.94 7.41
N SER A 33 -0.18 -11.79 7.55
CA SER A 33 0.13 -12.82 6.55
C SER A 33 -0.98 -13.87 6.47
N ASP A 34 -1.47 -14.36 7.62
CA ASP A 34 -2.60 -15.28 7.70
C ASP A 34 -3.89 -14.65 7.15
N GLU A 35 -4.08 -13.36 7.38
CA GLU A 35 -5.19 -12.61 6.79
C GLU A 35 -5.11 -12.54 5.27
N MET A 36 -3.92 -12.47 4.65
CA MET A 36 -3.80 -12.54 3.18
C MET A 36 -4.30 -13.87 2.64
N ASP A 37 -3.98 -14.97 3.32
CA ASP A 37 -4.43 -16.31 2.95
C ASP A 37 -5.94 -16.51 3.18
N ARG A 38 -6.50 -15.87 4.22
CA ARG A 38 -7.94 -15.85 4.46
C ARG A 38 -8.67 -15.03 3.39
N VAL A 39 -8.25 -13.79 3.15
CA VAL A 39 -8.85 -12.84 2.21
C VAL A 39 -8.86 -13.38 0.77
N ARG A 40 -7.84 -14.17 0.40
CA ARG A 40 -7.78 -14.86 -0.90
C ARG A 40 -9.03 -15.68 -1.23
N LYS A 41 -9.67 -16.24 -0.19
CA LYS A 41 -10.85 -17.12 -0.31
C LYS A 41 -12.17 -16.36 -0.27
N LEU A 42 -12.12 -15.04 -0.13
CA LEU A 42 -13.30 -14.19 0.05
C LEU A 42 -13.60 -13.35 -1.21
N PRO A 43 -14.87 -12.96 -1.40
CA PRO A 43 -15.25 -12.05 -2.46
C PRO A 43 -14.59 -10.67 -2.34
N GLY A 44 -14.32 -10.03 -3.48
CA GLY A 44 -13.80 -8.66 -3.50
C GLY A 44 -13.21 -8.24 -4.84
N TYR A 45 -12.60 -7.05 -4.87
CA TYR A 45 -12.03 -6.45 -6.07
C TYR A 45 -10.60 -6.91 -6.37
N GLU A 46 -10.38 -7.45 -7.57
CA GLU A 46 -9.07 -7.84 -8.10
C GLU A 46 -8.88 -7.44 -9.57
N PRO A 47 -7.63 -7.36 -10.07
CA PRO A 47 -7.36 -7.11 -11.48
C PRO A 47 -8.06 -8.12 -12.39
N ASP A 48 -8.91 -7.62 -13.27
CA ASP A 48 -9.53 -8.43 -14.30
C ASP A 48 -8.57 -8.54 -15.50
N ARG A 49 -8.44 -9.75 -16.06
CA ARG A 49 -7.59 -10.04 -17.24
C ARG A 49 -8.37 -9.97 -18.55
N LYS A 50 -9.62 -9.49 -18.52
CA LYS A 50 -10.45 -9.23 -19.70
C LYS A 50 -9.70 -8.35 -20.71
N PRO A 51 -9.42 -8.86 -21.92
CA PRO A 51 -8.57 -8.17 -22.90
C PRO A 51 -9.22 -6.91 -23.49
N ASP A 52 -10.53 -6.76 -23.33
CA ASP A 52 -11.32 -5.60 -23.74
C ASP A 52 -11.23 -4.43 -22.74
N LEU A 53 -10.70 -4.67 -21.53
CA LEU A 53 -10.57 -3.65 -20.51
C LEU A 53 -9.12 -3.13 -20.44
N PRO A 54 -8.91 -1.85 -20.07
CA PRO A 54 -7.57 -1.33 -19.83
C PRO A 54 -6.83 -2.15 -18.76
N ILE A 55 -5.53 -2.34 -18.95
CA ILE A 55 -4.66 -2.99 -17.96
C ILE A 55 -4.80 -2.24 -16.63
N GLY A 56 -5.00 -2.99 -15.54
CA GLY A 56 -5.21 -2.43 -14.20
C GLY A 56 -6.68 -2.13 -13.87
N HIS A 57 -7.63 -2.55 -14.70
CA HIS A 57 -9.05 -2.58 -14.33
C HIS A 57 -9.31 -3.63 -13.25
N TYR A 58 -10.15 -3.29 -12.27
CA TYR A 58 -10.55 -4.19 -11.18
C TYR A 58 -12.02 -4.57 -11.33
N SER A 59 -12.33 -5.83 -11.12
CA SER A 59 -13.71 -6.33 -11.08
C SER A 59 -13.96 -7.08 -9.79
N TRP A 60 -15.23 -7.13 -9.39
CA TRP A 60 -15.67 -7.95 -8.27
C TRP A 60 -15.55 -9.43 -8.64
N MET A 61 -14.91 -10.21 -7.77
CA MET A 61 -14.71 -11.65 -7.93
C MET A 61 -15.24 -12.35 -6.67
N GLU A 62 -15.81 -13.55 -6.82
CA GLU A 62 -16.26 -14.37 -5.67
C GLU A 62 -15.08 -14.86 -4.79
N GLN A 63 -13.88 -14.94 -5.37
CA GLN A 63 -12.61 -15.27 -4.70
C GLN A 63 -11.45 -14.91 -5.63
N THR A 64 -10.22 -14.88 -5.11
CA THR A 64 -9.01 -14.71 -5.92
C THR A 64 -8.90 -15.84 -6.96
N PRO A 65 -8.57 -15.56 -8.24
CA PRO A 65 -8.43 -16.65 -9.23
C PRO A 65 -7.30 -17.64 -8.90
N ASP A 66 -6.20 -17.14 -8.34
CA ASP A 66 -5.08 -17.93 -7.86
C ASP A 66 -5.29 -18.26 -6.38
N GLN A 67 -5.43 -19.54 -6.04
CA GLN A 67 -5.68 -19.98 -4.66
C GLN A 67 -4.43 -20.48 -3.94
N ASP A 68 -3.26 -20.48 -4.61
CA ASP A 68 -1.98 -20.76 -3.96
C ASP A 68 -1.61 -19.57 -3.04
N PRO A 69 -1.37 -19.78 -1.74
CA PRO A 69 -0.88 -18.74 -0.82
C PRO A 69 0.33 -17.96 -1.35
N SER A 70 1.25 -18.66 -2.03
CA SER A 70 2.44 -18.08 -2.65
C SER A 70 2.18 -17.49 -4.05
N GLY A 71 0.98 -17.73 -4.60
CA GLY A 71 0.52 -17.25 -5.89
C GLY A 71 0.20 -15.76 -5.90
N PHE A 72 -0.07 -15.22 -7.08
CA PHE A 72 -0.36 -13.79 -7.21
C PHE A 72 -1.69 -13.42 -6.56
N MET A 73 -1.74 -12.30 -5.85
CA MET A 73 -2.97 -11.66 -5.40
C MET A 73 -2.78 -10.15 -5.46
N ASP A 74 -3.81 -9.43 -5.86
CA ASP A 74 -3.83 -7.97 -5.83
C ASP A 74 -5.24 -7.53 -5.42
N ARG A 75 -5.45 -7.41 -4.11
CA ARG A 75 -6.75 -7.24 -3.50
C ARG A 75 -6.96 -5.79 -3.06
N ARG A 76 -8.09 -5.19 -3.40
CA ARG A 76 -8.50 -3.86 -2.92
C ARG A 76 -9.52 -3.91 -1.78
N GLU A 77 -9.67 -2.76 -1.13
CA GLU A 77 -10.69 -2.49 -0.10
C GLU A 77 -10.55 -3.33 1.18
N LEU A 78 -9.30 -3.48 1.64
CA LEU A 78 -8.95 -4.31 2.80
C LEU A 78 -9.69 -3.95 4.10
N LEU A 79 -10.08 -2.68 4.25
CA LEU A 79 -10.77 -2.20 5.46
C LEU A 79 -12.10 -2.91 5.72
N THR A 80 -12.67 -3.58 4.72
CA THR A 80 -13.95 -4.29 4.82
C THR A 80 -13.83 -5.72 5.33
N TYR A 81 -12.62 -6.30 5.36
CA TYR A 81 -12.43 -7.72 5.67
C TYR A 81 -12.26 -8.01 7.14
N ASP A 82 -11.65 -7.08 7.89
CA ASP A 82 -11.37 -7.25 9.32
C ASP A 82 -11.06 -5.90 9.99
N GLN A 83 -11.36 -5.80 11.28
CA GLN A 83 -11.09 -4.60 12.09
C GLN A 83 -9.58 -4.29 12.17
N SER A 84 -8.73 -5.32 12.13
CA SER A 84 -7.27 -5.14 12.20
C SER A 84 -6.72 -4.26 11.07
N PHE A 85 -7.33 -4.27 9.88
CA PHE A 85 -6.91 -3.37 8.79
C PHE A 85 -7.28 -1.90 9.04
N ILE A 86 -8.40 -1.65 9.74
CA ILE A 86 -8.79 -0.31 10.18
C ILE A 86 -7.83 0.15 11.27
N ASP A 87 -7.53 -0.71 12.24
CA ASP A 87 -6.61 -0.38 13.34
C ASP A 87 -5.18 -0.13 12.83
N LEU A 88 -4.74 -0.84 11.78
CA LEU A 88 -3.46 -0.62 11.12
C LEU A 88 -3.33 0.77 10.49
N MET A 89 -4.43 1.29 9.92
CA MET A 89 -4.46 2.62 9.30
C MET A 89 -4.18 3.72 10.32
N ASP A 90 -4.69 3.57 11.55
CA ASP A 90 -4.56 4.54 12.64
C ASP A 90 -3.33 4.25 13.54
N SER A 91 -2.49 3.28 13.17
CA SER A 91 -1.39 2.82 14.02
C SER A 91 -0.27 3.87 14.18
N SER A 92 0.19 4.05 15.42
CA SER A 92 1.36 4.86 15.73
C SER A 92 2.64 4.03 15.55
N PRO A 93 3.74 4.59 15.00
CA PRO A 93 3.91 6.01 14.64
C PRO A 93 3.52 6.35 13.20
N VAL A 94 3.04 5.40 12.39
CA VAL A 94 2.85 5.60 10.95
C VAL A 94 1.81 6.68 10.67
N PHE A 95 0.62 6.59 11.26
CA PHE A 95 -0.43 7.58 11.04
C PHE A 95 -0.05 8.96 11.57
N ASP A 96 0.64 9.01 12.71
CA ASP A 96 1.19 10.24 13.26
C ASP A 96 2.13 10.94 12.26
N TYR A 97 3.00 10.18 11.60
CA TYR A 97 3.90 10.71 10.57
C TYR A 97 3.16 11.11 9.29
N VAL A 98 2.10 10.40 8.90
CA VAL A 98 1.23 10.80 7.78
C VAL A 98 0.67 12.19 8.02
N VAL A 99 0.12 12.43 9.22
CA VAL A 99 -0.46 13.73 9.60
C VAL A 99 0.61 14.82 9.69
N ASP A 100 1.81 14.52 10.20
CA ASP A 100 2.93 15.46 10.27
C ASP A 100 3.46 15.86 8.88
N ILE A 101 3.40 14.94 7.89
CA ILE A 101 3.82 15.19 6.51
C ILE A 101 2.74 15.93 5.70
N MET A 102 1.50 15.44 5.74
CA MET A 102 0.41 15.90 4.86
C MET A 102 -0.44 17.00 5.48
N GLY A 103 -0.36 17.19 6.80
CA GLY A 103 -1.31 17.98 7.57
C GLY A 103 -2.60 17.19 7.89
N PRO A 104 -3.56 17.82 8.60
CA PRO A 104 -4.75 17.13 9.12
C PRO A 104 -5.86 16.91 8.07
N ASN A 105 -5.80 17.58 6.92
CA ASN A 105 -6.84 17.51 5.88
C ASN A 105 -6.55 16.38 4.90
N ILE A 106 -6.57 15.15 5.39
CA ILE A 106 -6.28 13.94 4.61
C ILE A 106 -7.56 13.16 4.31
N LEU A 107 -7.60 12.54 3.14
CA LEU A 107 -8.65 11.62 2.73
C LEU A 107 -8.03 10.26 2.42
N PHE A 108 -8.62 9.21 2.98
CA PHE A 108 -8.25 7.85 2.61
C PHE A 108 -8.70 7.56 1.16
N SER A 109 -7.74 7.23 0.30
CA SER A 109 -7.99 6.98 -1.12
C SER A 109 -8.18 5.49 -1.43
N MET A 110 -7.30 4.63 -0.91
CA MET A 110 -7.28 3.20 -1.26
C MET A 110 -6.51 2.39 -0.23
N SER A 111 -6.97 1.16 0.02
CA SER A 111 -6.20 0.08 0.63
C SER A 111 -6.03 -1.06 -0.36
N GLN A 112 -4.87 -1.70 -0.30
CA GLN A 112 -4.49 -2.74 -1.23
C GLN A 112 -3.53 -3.73 -0.57
N ALA A 113 -3.76 -5.03 -0.79
CA ALA A 113 -2.82 -6.09 -0.50
C ALA A 113 -2.28 -6.64 -1.81
N ILE A 114 -0.98 -6.88 -1.89
CA ILE A 114 -0.36 -7.50 -3.06
C ILE A 114 0.53 -8.64 -2.60
N VAL A 115 0.25 -9.84 -3.09
CA VAL A 115 1.16 -10.99 -2.99
C VAL A 115 1.80 -11.20 -4.35
N ARG A 116 3.13 -11.20 -4.38
CA ARG A 116 3.90 -11.42 -5.61
C ARG A 116 4.71 -12.71 -5.48
N PRO A 117 4.45 -13.73 -6.33
CA PRO A 117 5.30 -14.91 -6.38
C PRO A 117 6.71 -14.52 -6.87
N PRO A 118 7.77 -15.22 -6.41
CA PRO A 118 9.11 -15.04 -6.94
C PRO A 118 9.10 -15.39 -8.43
N SER A 119 9.43 -14.42 -9.28
CA SER A 119 9.39 -14.61 -10.73
C SER A 119 10.35 -13.66 -11.45
N PRO A 120 11.13 -14.16 -12.43
CA PRO A 120 11.93 -13.28 -13.29
C PRO A 120 11.08 -12.58 -14.36
N LYS A 121 9.78 -12.90 -14.48
CA LYS A 121 8.92 -12.44 -15.57
C LYS A 121 8.40 -11.01 -15.41
N PHE A 122 8.49 -10.44 -14.21
CA PHE A 122 8.04 -9.08 -13.93
C PHE A 122 9.17 -8.29 -13.25
N PRO A 123 10.01 -7.58 -14.03
CA PRO A 123 11.11 -6.78 -13.48
C PRO A 123 10.65 -5.49 -12.78
N GLY A 124 9.34 -5.25 -12.71
CA GLY A 124 8.79 -3.94 -12.36
C GLY A 124 8.88 -2.95 -13.53
N TYR A 125 8.31 -1.77 -13.31
CA TYR A 125 8.44 -0.64 -14.22
C TYR A 125 8.30 0.67 -13.43
N THR A 126 9.03 1.70 -13.86
CA THR A 126 8.99 3.02 -13.23
C THR A 126 7.69 3.73 -13.59
N HIS A 127 6.94 4.16 -12.58
CA HIS A 127 5.76 4.99 -12.74
C HIS A 127 5.55 5.88 -11.51
N THR A 128 4.73 6.92 -11.67
CA THR A 128 4.23 7.76 -10.58
C THR A 128 2.82 7.31 -10.21
N ASP A 129 2.59 7.10 -8.91
CA ASP A 129 1.24 6.89 -8.40
C ASP A 129 0.36 8.14 -8.63
N GLY A 130 -0.92 7.93 -8.96
CA GLY A 130 -1.89 9.00 -9.21
C GLY A 130 -2.08 9.39 -10.69
N GLY A 131 -1.41 8.70 -11.61
CA GLY A 131 -1.74 8.71 -13.04
C GLY A 131 -1.05 9.82 -13.85
N GLU A 132 -1.19 9.74 -15.18
CA GLU A 132 -0.48 10.60 -16.13
C GLU A 132 -0.83 12.09 -15.98
N SER A 133 -2.04 12.43 -15.57
CA SER A 133 -2.48 13.82 -15.41
C SER A 133 -1.73 14.55 -14.31
N LEU A 134 -1.32 13.86 -13.24
CA LEU A 134 -0.55 14.49 -12.15
C LEU A 134 0.83 14.97 -12.62
N ARG A 135 1.37 14.41 -13.70
CA ARG A 135 2.63 14.87 -14.31
C ARG A 135 2.54 16.31 -14.85
N LEU A 136 1.33 16.81 -15.09
CA LEU A 136 1.10 18.19 -15.52
C LEU A 136 1.10 19.18 -14.33
N THR A 137 1.07 18.68 -13.09
CA THR A 137 1.15 19.51 -11.90
C THR A 137 2.57 20.02 -11.72
N ARG A 138 2.75 21.35 -11.72
CA ARG A 138 4.04 21.97 -11.44
C ARG A 138 4.18 22.13 -9.93
N VAL A 139 5.15 21.46 -9.34
CA VAL A 139 5.49 21.57 -7.92
C VAL A 139 6.75 22.40 -7.72
N SER A 140 6.85 23.08 -6.59
CA SER A 140 8.09 23.62 -6.03
C SER A 140 8.64 22.69 -4.95
N GLU A 141 9.89 22.88 -4.55
CA GLU A 141 10.51 22.12 -3.44
C GLU A 141 9.73 22.21 -2.12
N SER A 142 8.96 23.28 -1.93
CA SER A 142 8.12 23.50 -0.75
C SER A 142 6.66 23.06 -0.91
N SER A 143 6.30 22.49 -2.06
CA SER A 143 4.92 22.04 -2.30
C SER A 143 4.60 20.83 -1.42
N PRO A 144 3.45 20.82 -0.73
CA PRO A 144 3.04 19.64 0.02
C PRO A 144 2.72 18.47 -0.92
N PRO A 145 2.91 17.22 -0.48
CA PRO A 145 2.52 16.05 -1.26
C PRO A 145 1.01 16.01 -1.45
N ILE A 146 0.55 15.66 -2.66
CA ILE A 146 -0.88 15.50 -2.98
C ILE A 146 -1.40 14.12 -2.54
N ALA A 147 -0.52 13.12 -2.55
CA ALA A 147 -0.81 11.76 -2.11
C ALA A 147 0.44 11.14 -1.49
N MET A 148 0.24 10.23 -0.56
CA MET A 148 1.29 9.43 0.06
C MET A 148 0.80 7.99 0.24
N LYS A 149 1.73 7.03 0.22
CA LYS A 149 1.46 5.62 0.49
C LYS A 149 2.25 5.18 1.72
N ALA A 150 1.56 4.57 2.68
CA ALA A 150 2.19 3.75 3.70
C ALA A 150 2.16 2.28 3.21
N MET A 151 3.32 1.64 3.16
CA MET A 151 3.46 0.25 2.72
C MET A 151 4.03 -0.57 3.86
N TYR A 152 3.31 -1.61 4.25
CA TYR A 152 3.76 -2.59 5.23
C TYR A 152 4.31 -3.81 4.49
N LEU A 153 5.53 -4.20 4.81
CA LEU A 153 6.19 -5.36 4.23
C LEU A 153 6.00 -6.54 5.18
N LEU A 154 5.28 -7.57 4.73
CA LEU A 154 4.96 -8.76 5.53
C LEU A 154 5.98 -9.89 5.32
N THR A 155 6.84 -9.76 4.32
CA THR A 155 7.92 -10.70 4.00
C THR A 155 9.21 -9.94 3.78
N ASP A 156 10.33 -10.63 3.91
CA ASP A 156 11.65 -10.05 3.63
C ASP A 156 11.73 -9.53 2.19
N VAL A 157 12.37 -8.37 2.03
CA VAL A 157 12.68 -7.75 0.74
C VAL A 157 14.20 -7.77 0.57
N THR A 158 14.67 -8.55 -0.41
CA THR A 158 16.09 -8.79 -0.69
C THR A 158 16.45 -8.40 -2.11
#